data_AF-A0A0F5R0H9-F1
#
_entry.id   AF-A0A0F5R0H9-F1
#
_cell.length_a   1.000
_cell.length_b   1.000
_cell.length_c   1.000
_cell.angle_alpha   90.00
_cell.angle_beta   90.00
_cell.angle_gamma   90.00
#
_symmetry.space_group_name_H-M   'P 1'
#
loop_
_entity.id
_entity.type
_entity.pdbx_description
1 polymer ?
#
loop_
_entity_poly.entity_id
_entity_poly.type
_entity_poly.pdbx_seq_one_letter_code
_entity_poly.pdbx_strand_id
1 'polypeptide(L)' 'MRRRARICYEPDRDEWCVDLGRRRYGLHCGECFTLYMGNKAYECRLELDADWYVLMQDTKFVLHRRTIYAIGIDV' A
#
# COMPACT_ATOMS: atom_id res chain seq x y z
N MET A 1 -6.83 -0.65 16.78
CA MET A 1 -6.70 -1.97 16.11
C MET A 1 -6.54 -1.71 14.62
N ARG A 2 -5.52 -2.27 13.97
CA ARG A 2 -5.34 -2.12 12.51
C ARG A 2 -6.46 -2.80 11.76
N ARG A 3 -7.14 -2.07 10.87
CA ARG A 3 -8.18 -2.62 10.00
C ARG A 3 -7.52 -3.25 8.78
N ARG A 4 -7.86 -4.51 8.47
CA ARG A 4 -7.42 -5.15 7.22
C ARG A 4 -8.15 -4.56 6.02
N ALA A 5 -7.40 -4.29 4.97
CA ALA A 5 -7.86 -3.78 3.69
C ALA A 5 -7.03 -4.36 2.55
N ARG A 6 -7.37 -3.98 1.31
CA ARG A 6 -6.59 -4.29 0.12
C ARG A 6 -6.23 -3.00 -0.60
N ILE A 7 -5.07 -3.00 -1.26
CA ILE A 7 -4.71 -1.97 -2.24
C ILE A 7 -4.55 -2.57 -3.62
N CYS A 8 -4.99 -1.81 -4.61
CA CYS A 8 -4.78 -2.07 -6.03
C CYS A 8 -4.33 -0.78 -6.71
N TYR A 9 -3.52 -0.92 -7.75
CA TYR A 9 -3.08 0.22 -8.55
C TYR A 9 -4.20 0.67 -9.50
N GLU A 10 -4.43 1.97 -9.58
CA GLU A 10 -5.41 2.60 -10.48
C GLU A 10 -4.66 3.37 -11.59
N PRO A 11 -4.63 2.84 -12.82
CA PRO A 11 -3.83 3.43 -13.91
C PRO A 11 -4.25 4.85 -14.28
N ASP A 12 -5.55 5.16 -14.25
CA ASP A 12 -6.08 6.46 -14.68
C ASP A 12 -5.64 7.60 -13.76
N ARG A 13 -5.26 7.28 -12.52
CA ARG A 13 -4.88 8.25 -11.48
C ARG A 13 -3.43 8.10 -11.03
N ASP A 14 -2.72 7.10 -11.57
CA ASP A 14 -1.37 6.71 -11.17
C ASP A 14 -1.21 6.63 -9.64
N GLU A 15 -2.12 5.92 -8.96
CA GLU A 15 -2.16 5.85 -7.49
C GLU A 15 -2.46 4.43 -7.00
N TRP A 16 -2.04 4.13 -5.76
CA TRP A 16 -2.51 2.95 -5.05
C TRP A 16 -3.80 3.28 -4.29
N CYS A 17 -4.89 2.59 -4.58
CA CYS A 17 -6.16 2.84 -3.89
C CYS A 17 -6.44 1.80 -2.81
N VAL A 18 -6.81 2.24 -1.62
CA VAL A 18 -7.37 1.37 -0.58
C VAL A 18 -8.83 1.07 -0.89
N ASP A 19 -9.19 -0.21 -0.92
CA ASP A 19 -10.57 -0.67 -1.02
C ASP A 19 -11.09 -1.13 0.35
N LEU A 20 -12.08 -0.40 0.87
CA LEU A 20 -12.81 -0.71 2.11
C LEU A 20 -14.26 -1.14 1.84
N GLY A 21 -14.58 -1.56 0.61
CA GLY A 21 -15.88 -1.95 0.12
C GLY A 21 -16.78 -0.76 -0.21
N ARG A 22 -17.24 -0.02 0.81
CA ARG A 22 -18.12 1.16 0.62
C ARG A 22 -17.37 2.46 0.35
N ARG A 23 -16.06 2.48 0.62
CA ARG A 23 -15.19 3.64 0.43
C ARG A 23 -13.92 3.17 -0.25
N ARG A 24 -13.48 3.97 -1.22
CA ARG A 24 -12.18 3.83 -1.87
C ARG A 24 -11.48 5.17 -1.82
N TYR A 25 -10.19 5.17 -1.51
CA TYR A 25 -9.39 6.39 -1.51
C TYR A 25 -7.98 6.08 -2.01
N GLY A 26 -7.38 7.04 -2.70
CA GLY A 26 -6.00 6.97 -3.14
C GLY A 26 -5.05 7.19 -1.97
N LEU A 27 -3.94 6.47 -1.96
CA LEU A 27 -2.84 6.68 -1.06
C LEU A 27 -1.87 7.72 -1.65
N HIS A 28 -1.29 8.50 -0.77
CA HIS A 28 -0.30 9.53 -1.08
C HIS A 28 1.08 9.17 -0.52
N CYS A 29 2.12 9.80 -1.06
CA CYS A 29 3.46 9.71 -0.51
C CYS A 29 3.47 10.13 0.97
N GLY A 30 4.24 9.42 1.77
CA GLY A 30 4.33 9.63 3.21
C GLY A 30 3.30 8.85 4.03
N GLU A 31 2.25 8.29 3.43
CA GLU A 31 1.28 7.47 4.17
C GLU A 31 1.91 6.14 4.63
N CYS A 32 1.66 5.80 5.90
CA CYS A 32 2.15 4.59 6.53
C CYS A 32 1.05 3.53 6.64
N PHE A 33 1.40 2.28 6.35
CA PHE A 33 0.52 1.13 6.55
C PHE A 33 1.33 -0.14 6.82
N THR A 34 0.65 -1.18 7.28
CA THR A 34 1.24 -2.53 7.35
C THR A 34 1.04 -3.25 6.03
N LEU A 35 2.11 -3.73 5.40
CA LEU A 35 2.05 -4.63 4.26
C LEU A 35 2.17 -6.08 4.73
N TYR A 36 1.19 -6.93 4.37
CA TYR A 36 1.21 -8.35 4.71
C TYR A 36 1.82 -9.17 3.57
N MET A 37 2.89 -9.91 3.87
CA MET A 37 3.55 -10.83 2.93
C MET A 37 3.72 -12.20 3.57
N GLY A 38 3.00 -13.21 3.05
CA GLY A 38 2.95 -14.53 3.66
C GLY A 38 2.41 -14.47 5.09
N ASN A 39 3.20 -14.95 6.06
CA ASN A 39 2.88 -14.88 7.49
C ASN A 39 3.52 -13.68 8.22
N LYS A 40 4.12 -12.74 7.49
CA LYS A 40 4.81 -11.57 8.04
C LYS A 40 4.05 -10.27 7.78
N ALA A 41 4.28 -9.30 8.65
CA ALA A 41 3.74 -7.97 8.61
C ALA A 41 4.89 -6.97 8.65
N TYR A 42 4.90 -6.03 7.71
CA TYR A 42 5.94 -5.01 7.58
C TYR A 42 5.32 -3.63 7.70
N GLU A 43 5.84 -2.80 8.61
CA GLU A 43 5.49 -1.38 8.61
C GLU A 43 6.20 -0.70 7.45
N CYS A 44 5.39 -0.02 6.63
CA CYS A 44 5.80 0.53 5.36
C CYS A 44 5.36 1.98 5.26
N ARG A 45 6.16 2.79 4.56
CA ARG A 45 5.76 4.11 4.09
C ARG A 45 5.73 4.12 2.57
N LEU A 46 4.62 4.57 1.99
CA LEU A 46 4.48 4.69 0.54
C LEU A 46 5.25 5.90 0.03
N GLU A 47 5.95 5.74 -1.07
CA GLU A 47 6.69 6.80 -1.76
C GLU A 47 6.65 6.57 -3.27
N LEU A 48 7.06 7.58 -4.03
CA LEU A 48 7.14 7.56 -5.49
C LEU A 48 8.54 8.01 -5.96
N ASP A 49 9.12 7.22 -6.85
CA ASP A 49 10.33 7.54 -7.64
C ASP A 49 9.99 7.27 -9.12
N ALA A 50 10.79 6.53 -9.87
CA ALA A 50 10.41 6.04 -11.20
C ALA A 50 9.18 5.11 -11.17
N ASP A 51 8.97 4.38 -10.07
CA ASP A 51 7.80 3.57 -9.80
C ASP A 51 7.37 3.73 -8.34
N TRP A 52 6.11 3.43 -8.05
CA TRP A 52 5.60 3.38 -6.68
C TRP A 52 6.30 2.29 -5.87
N TYR A 53 6.80 2.65 -4.70
CA TYR A 53 7.49 1.74 -3.81
C TYR A 53 7.10 1.99 -2.36
N VAL A 54 7.36 1.00 -1.52
CA VAL A 54 7.31 1.15 -0.08
C VAL A 54 8.71 1.11 0.50
N LEU A 55 8.97 2.00 1.45
CA LEU A 55 10.13 1.88 2.35
C LEU A 55 9.77 0.94 3.48
N MET A 56 10.57 -0.11 3.64
CA MET A 56 10.44 -1.10 4.71
C MET A 56 11.80 -1.31 5.35
N GLN A 57 11.93 -1.04 6.64
CA GLN A 57 13.20 -1.13 7.38
C GLN A 57 14.31 -0.34 6.66
N ASP A 58 15.30 -1.02 6.11
CA ASP A 58 16.49 -0.50 5.43
C ASP A 58 16.45 -0.67 3.90
N THR A 59 15.30 -1.09 3.32
CA THR A 59 15.18 -1.35 1.89
C THR A 59 13.92 -0.74 1.24
N LYS A 60 13.96 -0.69 -0.09
CA LYS A 60 12.85 -0.31 -0.97
C LYS A 60 12.25 -1.56 -1.59
N PHE A 61 10.92 -1.64 -1.61
CA PHE A 61 10.19 -2.67 -2.35
C PHE A 61 9.24 -2.01 -3.35
N VAL A 62 9.51 -2.19 -4.64
CA VAL A 62 8.67 -1.68 -5.72
C VAL A 62 7.37 -2.49 -5.77
N LEU A 63 6.23 -1.79 -5.75
CA LEU A 63 4.93 -2.43 -5.83
C LEU A 63 4.60 -2.77 -7.30
N HIS A 64 4.26 -4.02 -7.55
CA HIS A 64 3.93 -4.48 -8.89
C HIS A 64 2.49 -4.09 -9.25
N ARG A 65 2.31 -3.25 -10.27
CA ARG A 65 1.02 -2.62 -10.66
C ARG A 65 -0.13 -3.59 -10.95
N ARG A 66 0.13 -4.87 -11.21
CA ARG A 66 -0.91 -5.90 -11.44
C ARG A 66 -1.22 -6.76 -10.21
N THR A 67 -0.63 -6.45 -9.07
CA THR A 67 -0.77 -7.22 -7.83
C THR A 67 -1.72 -6.50 -6.88
N ILE A 68 -2.62 -7.27 -6.25
CA ILE A 68 -3.44 -6.79 -5.13
C ILE A 68 -2.70 -7.14 -3.84
N TYR A 69 -2.42 -6.13 -3.02
CA TYR A 69 -1.72 -6.31 -1.76
C TYR A 69 -2.69 -6.23 -0.58
N ALA A 70 -2.50 -7.12 0.40
CA ALA A 70 -3.22 -7.03 1.67
C ALA A 70 -2.48 -6.07 2.59
N ILE A 71 -3.21 -5.11 3.17
CA ILE A 71 -2.63 -4.11 4.08
C ILE A 71 -3.43 -4.00 5.39
N GLY A 72 -2.79 -3.44 6.40
CA GLY A 72 -3.40 -2.99 7.64
C GLY A 72 -3.28 -1.48 7.75
N ILE A 73 -4.40 -0.78 7.88
CA ILE A 73 -4.45 0.68 8.08
C ILE A 73 -4.85 0.99 9.52
N ASP A 74 -4.28 2.07 10.06
CA ASP A 74 -4.76 2.66 11.30
C ASP A 74 -6.03 3.47 10.98
N VAL A 75 -7.12 3.23 11.73
CA VAL A 75 -8.44 3.88 11.58
C VAL A 75 -8.83 4.57 12.87
#